data_AF-A0A6L7LCN1-F1
#
_entry.id   AF-A0A6L7LCN1-F1
#
_cell.length_a   1.000
_cell.length_b   1.000
_cell.length_c   1.000
_cell.angle_alpha   90.00
_cell.angle_beta   90.00
_cell.angle_gamma   90.00
#
_symmetry.space_group_name_H-M   'P 1'
#
loop_
_entity.id
_entity.type
_entity.pdbx_description
1 polymer ?
#
loop_
_entity_poly.entity_id
_entity_poly.type
_entity_poly.pdbx_seq_one_letter_code
_entity_poly.pdbx_strand_id
1 'polypeptide(L)'
;MNWTDDPAGVEIRIVGEENEAALSRLGPDVSKTESIEGKLKELGIPPTLEHGDLDATNVFIRNGSPVLMDWSDACVSHPFFTPLTPAQARRHSEFVDTYLHEWTSYAPLENLRGGFQFAKPLAALESAFHYHRNIVPYLPYPYPDFMTLERYIPALLNMAAEALENVPEDE
;
A
#
# COMPACT_ATOMS: atom_id res chain seq x y z
N MET A 1 -24.35 0.57 8.81
CA MET A 1 -23.92 -0.10 7.57
C MET A 1 -22.91 -1.15 8.00
N ASN A 2 -23.30 -2.43 7.99
CA ASN A 2 -22.38 -3.53 8.25
C ASN A 2 -21.54 -3.74 6.99
N TRP A 3 -20.23 -3.55 7.10
CA TRP A 3 -19.27 -3.75 6.00
C TRP A 3 -18.98 -5.23 5.73
N THR A 4 -19.69 -6.15 6.41
CA THR A 4 -19.52 -7.60 6.31
C THR A 4 -20.47 -8.27 5.31
N ASP A 5 -21.45 -7.53 4.78
CA ASP A 5 -22.38 -8.09 3.80
C ASP A 5 -21.76 -7.97 2.41
N ASP A 6 -21.13 -9.05 1.93
CA ASP A 6 -20.63 -9.20 0.56
C ASP A 6 -21.81 -9.12 -0.43
N PRO A 7 -22.00 -8.01 -1.17
CA PRO A 7 -23.17 -7.83 -2.02
C PRO A 7 -23.15 -8.73 -3.26
N ALA A 8 -22.04 -9.42 -3.52
CA ALA A 8 -21.80 -10.10 -4.78
C ALA A 8 -21.70 -11.64 -4.66
N GLY A 9 -21.73 -12.22 -3.45
CA GLY A 9 -21.56 -13.66 -3.27
C GLY A 9 -20.28 -14.18 -3.95
N VAL A 10 -19.24 -13.34 -4.01
CA VAL A 10 -17.97 -13.68 -4.64
C VAL A 10 -17.21 -14.45 -3.58
N GLU A 11 -17.26 -15.77 -3.68
CA GLU A 11 -16.35 -16.65 -2.97
C GLU A 11 -14.93 -16.11 -3.16
N ILE A 12 -14.34 -15.56 -2.08
CA ILE A 12 -12.98 -15.03 -2.09
C ILE A 12 -12.04 -16.22 -2.30
N ARG A 13 -11.84 -16.60 -3.56
CA ARG A 13 -10.88 -17.62 -3.93
C ARG A 13 -9.51 -16.98 -3.89
N ILE A 14 -8.72 -17.34 -2.88
CA ILE A 14 -7.29 -17.09 -2.85
C ILE A 14 -6.73 -17.66 -4.15
N VAL A 15 -6.26 -16.79 -5.05
CA VAL A 15 -5.84 -17.21 -6.39
C VAL A 15 -4.43 -17.81 -6.27
N GLY A 16 -4.31 -19.13 -6.17
CA GLY A 16 -3.05 -19.86 -6.33
C GLY A 16 -2.24 -20.12 -5.04
N GLU A 17 -1.44 -21.20 -5.06
CA GLU A 17 -0.63 -21.69 -3.94
C GLU A 17 0.36 -20.64 -3.38
N GLU A 18 0.88 -19.74 -4.23
CA GLU A 18 1.79 -18.67 -3.80
C GLU A 18 1.13 -17.65 -2.86
N ASN A 19 -0.17 -17.38 -3.05
CA ASN A 19 -0.92 -16.49 -2.16
C ASN A 19 -1.20 -17.15 -0.81
N GLU A 20 -1.48 -18.45 -0.77
CA GLU A 20 -1.65 -19.18 0.51
C GLU A 20 -0.36 -19.20 1.32
N ALA A 21 0.79 -19.43 0.68
CA ALA A 21 2.09 -19.39 1.34
C ALA A 21 2.39 -17.98 1.90
N ALA A 22 2.13 -16.93 1.13
CA ALA A 22 2.35 -15.55 1.56
C ALA A 22 1.39 -15.13 2.70
N LEU A 23 0.11 -15.53 2.64
CA LEU A 23 -0.86 -15.32 3.71
C LEU A 23 -0.50 -16.06 5.00
N SER A 24 -0.03 -17.30 4.89
CA SER A 24 0.45 -18.07 6.04
C SER A 24 1.60 -17.37 6.77
N ARG A 25 2.51 -16.74 6.01
CA ARG A 25 3.62 -15.95 6.57
C ARG A 25 3.14 -14.68 7.30
N LEU A 26 2.05 -14.05 6.85
CA LEU A 26 1.46 -12.89 7.53
C LEU A 26 0.80 -13.25 8.88
N GLY A 27 0.25 -14.47 8.99
CA GLY A 27 -0.59 -14.91 10.11
C GLY A 27 -0.04 -14.60 11.51
N PRO A 28 1.23 -14.90 11.84
CA PRO A 28 1.80 -14.64 13.16
C PRO A 28 1.83 -13.15 13.56
N ASP A 29 2.08 -12.26 12.60
CA ASP A 29 2.36 -10.84 12.88
C ASP A 29 1.23 -9.89 12.48
N VAL A 30 0.14 -10.40 11.88
CA VAL A 30 -1.01 -9.56 11.46
C VAL A 30 -1.65 -8.80 12.62
N SER A 31 -1.54 -9.32 13.85
CA SER A 31 -2.00 -8.66 15.08
C SER A 31 -1.27 -7.34 15.36
N LYS A 32 -0.06 -7.14 14.83
CA LYS A 32 0.71 -5.90 14.99
C LYS A 32 0.10 -4.71 14.23
N THR A 33 -0.82 -4.96 13.30
CA THR A 33 -1.45 -3.92 12.46
C THR A 33 -2.21 -2.85 13.27
N GLU A 34 -2.85 -3.23 14.39
CA GLU A 34 -3.55 -2.28 15.25
C GLU A 34 -2.58 -1.30 15.94
N SER A 35 -1.46 -1.81 16.47
CA SER A 35 -0.40 -0.99 17.06
C SER A 35 0.21 -0.03 16.03
N ILE A 36 0.48 -0.53 14.83
CA ILE A 36 1.00 0.24 13.70
C ILE A 36 0.04 1.38 13.32
N GLU A 37 -1.26 1.09 13.23
CA GLU A 37 -2.28 2.10 12.96
C GLU A 37 -2.31 3.17 14.07
N GLY A 38 -2.15 2.76 15.33
CA GLY A 38 -1.97 3.66 16.47
C GLY A 38 -0.80 4.62 16.29
N LYS A 39 0.39 4.10 15.95
CA LYS A 39 1.62 4.90 15.72
C LYS A 39 1.47 5.89 14.57
N LEU A 40 0.74 5.54 13.51
CA LEU A 40 0.43 6.47 12.42
C LEU A 40 -0.55 7.56 12.86
N LYS A 41 -1.58 7.21 13.64
CA LYS A 41 -2.55 8.17 14.20
C LYS A 41 -1.87 9.21 15.11
N GLU A 42 -0.84 8.82 15.85
CA GLU A 42 -0.07 9.73 16.71
C GLU A 42 0.63 10.86 15.96
N LEU A 43 0.91 10.70 14.66
CA LEU A 43 1.47 11.77 13.83
C LEU A 43 0.48 12.92 13.59
N GLY A 44 -0.83 12.69 13.84
CA GLY A 44 -1.87 13.69 13.66
C GLY A 44 -2.15 14.07 12.20
N ILE A 45 -1.64 13.30 11.25
CA ILE A 45 -1.84 13.55 9.82
C ILE A 45 -3.22 13.00 9.42
N PRO A 46 -4.13 13.83 8.86
CA PRO A 46 -5.42 13.37 8.39
C PRO A 46 -5.25 12.48 7.15
N PRO A 47 -6.19 11.55 6.89
CA PRO A 47 -6.20 10.81 5.64
C PRO A 47 -6.41 11.76 4.44
N THR A 48 -5.81 11.40 3.32
CA THR A 48 -5.74 12.19 2.08
C THR A 48 -6.29 11.41 0.90
N LEU A 49 -6.54 12.11 -0.21
CA LEU A 49 -6.79 11.45 -1.48
C LEU A 49 -5.45 10.95 -2.04
N GLU A 50 -5.23 9.64 -1.96
CA GLU A 50 -4.08 8.96 -2.54
C GLU A 50 -4.37 8.57 -3.99
N HIS A 51 -3.31 8.53 -4.81
CA HIS A 51 -3.40 8.08 -6.21
C HIS A 51 -3.57 6.56 -6.34
N GLY A 52 -3.03 5.79 -5.38
CA GLY A 52 -3.02 4.31 -5.40
C GLY A 52 -1.96 3.69 -6.31
N ASP A 53 -1.72 4.28 -7.49
CA ASP A 53 -0.74 3.79 -8.47
C ASP A 53 0.18 4.90 -9.03
N LEU A 54 0.78 5.70 -8.15
CA LEU A 54 1.62 6.82 -8.60
C LEU A 54 2.98 6.32 -9.06
N ASP A 55 3.17 6.15 -10.37
CA ASP A 55 4.45 5.83 -10.99
C ASP A 55 4.87 6.82 -12.08
N ALA A 56 6.04 6.61 -12.70
CA ALA A 56 6.51 7.50 -13.77
C ALA A 56 5.68 7.42 -15.06
N THR A 57 4.95 6.32 -15.27
CA THR A 57 4.08 6.13 -16.43
C THR A 57 2.75 6.89 -16.30
N ASN A 58 2.33 7.15 -15.06
CA ASN A 58 1.14 7.94 -14.71
C ASN A 58 1.42 9.45 -14.52
N VAL A 59 2.65 9.91 -14.77
CA VAL A 59 3.05 11.33 -14.65
C VAL A 59 3.45 11.91 -16.00
N PHE A 60 2.69 12.90 -16.46
CA PHE A 60 2.95 13.62 -17.70
C PHE A 60 3.38 15.07 -17.43
N ILE A 61 4.28 15.63 -18.24
CA ILE A 61 4.63 17.05 -18.13
C ILE A 61 3.88 17.85 -19.19
N ARG A 62 3.02 18.78 -18.75
CA ARG A 62 2.28 19.69 -19.63
C ARG A 62 2.59 21.12 -19.23
N ASN A 63 3.15 21.90 -20.16
CA ASN A 63 3.53 23.30 -19.94
C ASN A 63 4.45 23.52 -18.70
N GLY A 64 5.33 22.57 -18.42
CA GLY A 64 6.24 22.63 -17.27
C GLY A 64 5.63 22.20 -15.94
N SER A 65 4.38 21.74 -15.91
CA SER A 65 3.72 21.22 -14.71
C SER A 65 3.40 19.73 -14.83
N PRO A 66 3.50 18.95 -13.74
CA PRO A 66 3.07 17.56 -13.75
C PRO A 66 1.55 17.47 -13.83
N VAL A 67 1.07 16.50 -14.61
CA VAL A 67 -0.32 16.08 -14.72
C VAL A 67 -0.35 14.60 -14.39
N LEU A 68 -1.08 14.25 -13.34
CA LEU A 68 -1.27 12.88 -12.89
C LEU A 68 -2.49 12.27 -13.60
N MET A 69 -2.31 11.10 -14.18
CA MET A 69 -3.34 10.36 -14.93
C MET A 69 -3.55 9.00 -14.27
N ASP A 70 -4.63 8.34 -14.66
CA ASP A 70 -4.98 7.00 -14.18
C ASP A 70 -5.30 6.93 -12.68
N TRP A 71 -6.38 7.61 -12.30
CA TRP A 71 -6.89 7.66 -10.93
C TRP A 71 -7.79 6.46 -10.58
N SER A 72 -7.68 5.33 -11.30
CA SER A 72 -8.53 4.14 -11.06
C SER A 72 -8.35 3.55 -9.67
N ASP A 73 -7.14 3.67 -9.12
CA ASP A 73 -6.72 3.08 -7.85
C ASP A 73 -6.82 4.08 -6.70
N ALA A 74 -7.39 5.27 -6.96
CA ALA A 74 -7.46 6.34 -5.99
C ALA A 74 -8.31 5.95 -4.77
N CYS A 75 -7.78 6.22 -3.59
CA CYS A 75 -8.44 5.90 -2.33
C CYS A 75 -8.25 7.02 -1.30
N VAL A 76 -9.07 7.02 -0.24
CA VAL A 76 -8.83 7.88 0.92
C VAL A 76 -8.06 7.05 1.95
N SER A 77 -6.79 7.35 2.16
CA SER A 77 -5.92 6.61 3.08
C SER A 77 -4.82 7.49 3.66
N HIS A 78 -3.84 6.92 4.38
CA HIS A 78 -2.76 7.69 4.98
C HIS A 78 -1.77 8.16 3.89
N PRO A 79 -1.35 9.43 3.87
CA PRO A 79 -0.50 9.97 2.80
C PRO A 79 0.87 9.30 2.64
N PHE A 80 1.26 8.47 3.61
CA PHE A 80 2.53 7.75 3.54
C PHE A 80 2.45 6.51 2.65
N PHE A 81 1.27 6.16 2.12
CA PHE A 81 1.12 5.01 1.24
C PHE A 81 1.62 5.31 -0.18
N THR A 82 1.42 6.53 -0.70
CA THR A 82 1.96 6.97 -2.02
C THR A 82 3.43 6.59 -2.27
N PRO A 83 4.40 6.99 -1.43
CA PRO A 83 5.82 6.66 -1.66
C PRO A 83 6.18 5.19 -1.41
N LEU A 84 5.25 4.39 -0.87
CA LEU A 84 5.44 2.97 -0.57
C LEU A 84 4.83 2.05 -1.63
N THR A 85 4.19 2.61 -2.65
CA THR A 85 3.75 1.84 -3.82
C THR A 85 4.94 1.07 -4.42
N PRO A 86 4.76 -0.15 -4.95
CA PRO A 86 5.85 -0.94 -5.52
C PRO A 86 6.64 -0.21 -6.61
N ALA A 87 5.97 0.68 -7.34
CA ALA A 87 6.56 1.58 -8.32
C ALA A 87 7.56 2.59 -7.72
N GLN A 88 7.27 3.09 -6.51
CA GLN A 88 8.09 4.08 -5.80
C GLN A 88 9.10 3.44 -4.84
N ALA A 89 8.86 2.20 -4.39
CA ALA A 89 9.72 1.47 -3.45
C ALA A 89 11.17 1.26 -3.94
N ARG A 90 11.43 1.44 -5.25
CA ARG A 90 12.77 1.41 -5.86
C ARG A 90 13.50 2.76 -5.83
N ARG A 91 12.85 3.84 -5.39
CA ARG A 91 13.44 5.19 -5.39
C ARG A 91 14.28 5.46 -4.15
N HIS A 92 15.27 6.34 -4.31
CA HIS A 92 16.24 6.68 -3.27
C HIS A 92 15.58 7.36 -2.06
N SER A 93 16.22 7.25 -0.89
CA SER A 93 15.79 7.89 0.37
C SER A 93 15.55 9.40 0.25
N GLU A 94 16.24 10.07 -0.69
CA GLU A 94 16.05 11.49 -1.00
C GLU A 94 14.62 11.81 -1.46
N PHE A 95 13.96 10.91 -2.19
CA PHE A 95 12.56 11.09 -2.60
C PHE A 95 11.63 11.03 -1.40
N VAL A 96 11.82 10.04 -0.52
CA VAL A 96 11.02 9.88 0.70
C VAL A 96 11.17 11.11 1.60
N ASP A 97 12.39 11.58 1.84
CA ASP A 97 12.62 12.77 2.67
C ASP A 97 11.99 14.03 2.07
N THR A 98 12.10 14.21 0.76
CA THR A 98 11.46 15.33 0.05
C THR A 98 9.94 15.27 0.21
N TYR A 99 9.36 14.08 0.09
CA TYR A 99 7.92 13.87 0.28
C TYR A 99 7.50 14.14 1.73
N LEU A 100 8.23 13.59 2.71
CA LEU A 100 7.95 13.77 4.14
C LEU A 100 8.09 15.23 4.58
N HIS A 101 8.94 16.02 3.93
CA HIS A 101 9.09 17.44 4.22
C HIS A 101 7.76 18.23 4.08
N GLU A 102 6.90 17.84 3.14
CA GLU A 102 5.57 18.44 2.93
C GLU A 102 4.62 18.24 4.13
N TRP A 103 4.94 17.31 5.04
CA TRP A 103 4.13 16.97 6.21
C TRP A 103 4.67 17.56 7.52
N THR A 104 5.72 18.40 7.45
CA THR A 104 6.38 18.98 8.65
C THR A 104 5.50 19.93 9.47
N SER A 105 4.36 20.35 8.94
CA SER A 105 3.33 21.06 9.72
C SER A 105 2.67 20.19 10.79
N TYR A 106 2.75 18.86 10.69
CA TYR A 106 2.15 17.91 11.62
C TYR A 106 3.15 17.39 12.67
N ALA A 107 4.38 17.07 12.26
CA ALA A 107 5.43 16.62 13.16
C ALA A 107 6.84 16.95 12.61
N PRO A 108 7.89 17.00 13.45
CA PRO A 108 9.26 17.14 12.99
C PRO A 108 9.64 16.02 12.00
N LEU A 109 10.51 16.32 11.03
CA LEU A 109 10.92 15.37 9.99
C LEU A 109 11.47 14.04 10.56
N GLU A 110 12.17 14.09 11.70
CA GLU A 110 12.64 12.89 12.40
C GLU A 110 11.50 11.98 12.86
N ASN A 111 10.44 12.56 13.45
CA ASN A 111 9.25 11.82 13.85
C ASN A 111 8.49 11.27 12.64
N LEU A 112 8.40 12.06 11.55
CA LEU A 112 7.76 11.62 10.31
C LEU A 112 8.52 10.43 9.69
N ARG A 113 9.85 10.45 9.70
CA ARG A 113 10.68 9.31 9.26
C ARG A 113 10.44 8.07 10.11
N GLY A 114 10.37 8.21 11.43
CA GLY A 114 10.02 7.11 12.34
C GLY A 114 8.63 6.54 12.04
N GLY A 115 7.64 7.42 11.94
CA GLY A 115 6.26 7.08 11.56
C GLY A 115 6.15 6.39 10.21
N PHE A 116 6.92 6.85 9.22
CA PHE A 116 6.93 6.31 7.85
C PHE A 116 7.28 4.82 7.78
N GLN A 117 8.17 4.35 8.66
CA GLN A 117 8.55 2.93 8.70
C GLN A 117 7.37 2.03 9.05
N PHE A 118 6.45 2.51 9.87
CA PHE A 118 5.24 1.79 10.27
C PHE A 118 4.18 1.77 9.15
N ALA A 119 4.23 2.69 8.18
CA ALA A 119 3.26 2.71 7.07
C ALA A 119 3.46 1.57 6.05
N LYS A 120 4.68 1.02 5.94
CA LYS A 120 5.05 0.03 4.92
C LYS A 120 4.19 -1.25 4.91
N PRO A 121 3.99 -1.94 6.04
CA PRO A 121 3.15 -3.15 6.04
C PRO A 121 1.70 -2.84 5.68
N LEU A 122 1.14 -1.73 6.16
CA LEU A 122 -0.24 -1.35 5.85
C LEU A 122 -0.42 -0.95 4.38
N ALA A 123 0.52 -0.20 3.80
CA ALA A 123 0.50 0.14 2.37
C ALA A 123 0.55 -1.11 1.49
N ALA A 124 1.43 -2.07 1.81
CA ALA A 124 1.54 -3.32 1.06
C ALA A 124 0.28 -4.21 1.17
N LEU A 125 -0.32 -4.28 2.37
CA LEU A 125 -1.58 -5.00 2.58
C LEU A 125 -2.76 -4.35 1.85
N GLU A 126 -2.85 -3.01 1.89
CA GLU A 126 -3.89 -2.24 1.19
C GLU A 126 -3.80 -2.51 -0.32
N SER A 127 -2.61 -2.43 -0.90
CA SER A 127 -2.41 -2.72 -2.32
C SER A 127 -2.75 -4.17 -2.64
N ALA A 128 -2.30 -5.15 -1.83
CA ALA A 128 -2.62 -6.55 -2.06
C ALA A 128 -4.13 -6.79 -2.07
N PHE A 129 -4.85 -6.19 -1.12
CA PHE A 129 -6.30 -6.26 -1.03
C PHE A 129 -6.98 -5.57 -2.23
N HIS A 130 -6.53 -4.38 -2.62
CA HIS A 130 -7.06 -3.64 -3.75
C HIS A 130 -6.97 -4.47 -5.05
N TYR A 131 -5.78 -4.98 -5.37
CA TYR A 131 -5.58 -5.79 -6.57
C TYR A 131 -6.38 -7.08 -6.53
N HIS A 132 -6.42 -7.77 -5.39
CA HIS A 132 -7.17 -9.01 -5.24
C HIS A 132 -8.69 -8.81 -5.39
N ARG A 133 -9.24 -7.75 -4.81
CA ARG A 133 -10.69 -7.53 -4.73
C ARG A 133 -11.24 -6.74 -5.93
N ASN A 134 -10.51 -5.76 -6.42
CA ASN A 134 -11.03 -4.76 -7.35
C ASN A 134 -10.44 -4.85 -8.76
N ILE A 135 -9.29 -5.52 -8.94
CA ILE A 135 -8.61 -5.60 -10.24
C ILE A 135 -8.70 -7.01 -10.82
N VAL A 136 -8.15 -8.00 -10.12
CA VAL A 136 -8.04 -9.39 -10.58
C VAL A 136 -9.37 -9.99 -11.05
N PRO A 137 -10.51 -9.84 -10.34
CA PRO A 137 -11.78 -10.45 -10.75
C PRO A 137 -12.33 -9.93 -12.09
N TYR A 138 -11.86 -8.78 -12.56
CA TYR A 138 -12.34 -8.12 -13.78
C TYR A 138 -11.37 -8.24 -14.95
N LEU A 139 -10.22 -8.89 -14.76
CA LEU A 139 -9.26 -9.09 -15.83
C LEU A 139 -9.51 -10.39 -16.58
N PRO A 140 -9.38 -10.39 -17.93
CA PRO A 140 -9.51 -11.61 -18.71
C PRO A 140 -8.35 -12.55 -18.39
N TYR A 141 -8.66 -13.85 -18.27
CA TYR A 141 -7.66 -14.92 -18.20
C TYR A 141 -7.36 -15.45 -19.62
N PRO A 142 -6.08 -15.68 -20.01
CA PRO A 142 -4.88 -15.43 -19.22
C PRO A 142 -4.61 -13.93 -19.05
N TYR A 143 -4.06 -13.55 -17.89
CA TYR A 143 -3.74 -12.14 -17.63
C TYR A 143 -2.74 -11.61 -18.66
N PRO A 144 -2.84 -10.34 -19.08
CA PRO A 144 -1.86 -9.75 -19.99
C PRO A 144 -0.44 -9.82 -19.41
N ASP A 145 0.55 -10.20 -20.23
CA ASP A 145 1.95 -10.42 -19.81
C ASP A 145 2.58 -9.24 -19.07
N PHE A 146 2.17 -8.00 -19.38
CA PHE A 146 2.70 -6.80 -18.73
C PHE A 146 2.23 -6.61 -17.29
N MET A 147 1.17 -7.33 -16.87
CA MET A 147 0.61 -7.18 -15.54
C MET A 147 1.31 -8.06 -14.50
N THR A 148 1.94 -9.17 -14.89
CA THR A 148 2.53 -10.17 -13.96
C THR A 148 1.72 -10.41 -12.67
N LEU A 149 0.39 -10.26 -12.74
CA LEU A 149 -0.46 -10.13 -11.55
C LEU A 149 -0.43 -11.36 -10.67
N GLU A 150 -0.23 -12.52 -11.29
CA GLU A 150 -0.03 -13.80 -10.62
C GLU A 150 1.09 -13.73 -9.58
N ARG A 151 2.09 -12.88 -9.79
CA ARG A 151 3.22 -12.65 -8.87
C ARG A 151 3.11 -11.35 -8.07
N TYR A 152 2.26 -10.42 -8.49
CA TYR A 152 2.18 -9.10 -7.89
C TYR A 152 1.56 -9.14 -6.49
N ILE A 153 0.42 -9.82 -6.33
CA ILE A 153 -0.23 -9.99 -5.02
C ILE A 153 0.68 -10.78 -4.06
N PRO A 154 1.28 -11.93 -4.43
CA PRO A 154 2.25 -12.61 -3.58
C PRO A 154 3.45 -11.73 -3.19
N ALA A 155 3.96 -10.88 -4.08
CA ALA A 155 5.06 -9.98 -3.78
C ALA A 155 4.66 -8.91 -2.74
N LEU A 156 3.47 -8.34 -2.86
CA LEU A 156 2.92 -7.38 -1.89
C LEU A 156 2.71 -8.03 -0.51
N LEU A 157 2.13 -9.22 -0.46
CA LEU A 157 1.94 -9.96 0.79
C LEU A 157 3.27 -10.31 1.46
N ASN A 158 4.29 -10.69 0.68
CA ASN A 158 5.64 -10.92 1.20
C ASN A 158 6.32 -9.64 1.71
N MET A 159 6.13 -8.51 1.01
CA MET A 159 6.62 -7.20 1.46
C MET A 159 5.97 -6.80 2.79
N ALA A 160 4.67 -7.04 2.94
CA ALA A 160 3.95 -6.80 4.18
C ALA A 160 4.49 -7.69 5.31
N ALA A 161 4.68 -8.99 5.05
CA ALA A 161 5.22 -9.93 6.05
C ALA A 161 6.62 -9.53 6.52
N GLU A 162 7.53 -9.26 5.58
CA GLU A 162 8.88 -8.78 5.90
C GLU A 162 8.85 -7.46 6.69
N ALA A 163 7.97 -6.54 6.33
CA ALA A 163 7.84 -5.29 7.06
C ALA A 163 7.31 -5.50 8.49
N LEU A 164 6.33 -6.39 8.68
CA LEU A 164 5.78 -6.75 9.99
C LEU A 164 6.80 -7.47 10.89
N GLU A 165 7.62 -8.37 10.34
CA GLU A 165 8.71 -9.06 11.05
C GLU A 165 9.72 -8.07 11.66
N ASN A 166 9.87 -6.89 11.05
CA ASN A 166 10.79 -5.84 11.48
C ASN A 166 10.14 -4.78 12.39
N VAL A 167 8.83 -4.86 12.66
CA VAL A 167 8.17 -3.97 13.62
C VAL A 167 8.57 -4.40 15.03
N PRO A 168 9.16 -3.51 15.85
CA PRO A 168 9.50 -3.83 17.24
C PRO A 168 8.25 -4.30 18.00
N GLU A 169 8.41 -5.33 18.83
CA GLU A 169 7.39 -5.68 19.83
C GLU A 169 7.15 -4.45 20.71
N ASP A 170 5.88 -4.14 21.00
CA ASP A 170 5.56 -3.08 21.95
C ASP A 170 6.03 -3.52 23.35
N GLU A 171 6.83 -2.68 24.03
CA GLU A 171 7.29 -2.91 25.42
C GLU A 171 6.16 -2.87 26.46
#